data_AF-A0A378JAY6-F1
#
_entry.id   AF-A0A378JAY6-F1
#
_cell.length_a   1.000
_cell.length_b   1.000
_cell.length_c   1.000
_cell.angle_alpha   90.00
_cell.angle_beta   90.00
_cell.angle_gamma   90.00
#
_symmetry.space_group_name_H-M   'P 1'
#
loop_
_entity.id
_entity.type
_entity.pdbx_description
1 polymer ?
#
loop_
_entity_poly.entity_id
_entity_poly.type
_entity_poly.pdbx_seq_one_letter_code
_entity_poly.pdbx_strand_id
1 'polypeptide(L)'
;MTAAQKLEKASGIFFFSGFLLSKLQYLPFPLVSAIFRFISLGIYFLAYGSWSIACLLHPDHNEHHHKWYGFAQIKEQLLFSSFVGLVATVLSVAAVLVPVLFPPAAWLFLIGNVLWAIGEYHKLKNPPQSKEDFSYTQQKNYLYYAITSCAISLVTAISATLIVAFPPLTIPITIFSLLLYVGLGALAFEYWLNSKTSENRQSIKGSYHQMSDSLGPTISPKPSNSLEPNFTKDIFNKSEDKVSEIELIPINTHEESDHEYGFQIPTSSL
;
A
#
# COMPACT_ATOMS: atom_id res chain seq x y z
N MET A 1 -0.24 -20.34 -12.31
CA MET A 1 -1.19 -19.52 -11.53
C MET A 1 -2.20 -20.40 -10.83
N THR A 2 -2.31 -20.32 -9.50
CA THR A 2 -3.32 -21.05 -8.71
C THR A 2 -4.72 -20.45 -8.88
N ALA A 3 -5.77 -21.18 -8.49
CA ALA A 3 -7.15 -20.66 -8.53
C ALA A 3 -7.31 -19.38 -7.68
N ALA A 4 -6.68 -19.33 -6.51
CA ALA A 4 -6.65 -18.14 -5.64
C ALA A 4 -6.08 -16.91 -6.36
N GLN A 5 -4.97 -17.07 -7.09
CA GLN A 5 -4.35 -15.97 -7.85
C GLN A 5 -5.23 -15.47 -9.01
N LYS A 6 -5.97 -16.37 -9.67
CA LYS A 6 -6.92 -16.00 -10.72
C LYS A 6 -8.08 -15.18 -10.15
N LEU A 7 -8.63 -15.60 -9.00
CA LEU A 7 -9.69 -14.86 -8.32
C LEU A 7 -9.21 -13.50 -7.80
N GLU A 8 -8.00 -13.41 -7.24
CA GLU A 8 -7.42 -12.14 -6.77
C GLU A 8 -7.17 -11.15 -7.92
N LYS A 9 -6.78 -11.65 -9.10
CA LYS A 9 -6.66 -10.82 -10.29
C LYS A 9 -8.02 -10.35 -10.79
N ALA A 10 -9.01 -11.24 -10.83
CA ALA A 10 -10.37 -10.91 -11.25
C ALA A 10 -11.03 -9.92 -10.30
N SER A 11 -10.89 -10.11 -8.98
CA SER A 11 -11.43 -9.20 -7.97
C SER A 11 -10.85 -7.79 -8.12
N GLY A 12 -9.54 -7.67 -8.37
CA GLY A 12 -8.90 -6.38 -8.64
C GLY A 12 -9.48 -5.66 -9.87
N ILE A 13 -9.81 -6.39 -10.94
CA ILE A 13 -10.47 -5.82 -12.13
C ILE A 13 -11.90 -5.39 -11.77
N PHE A 14 -12.66 -6.23 -11.06
CA PHE A 14 -14.01 -5.88 -10.62
C PHE A 14 -14.02 -4.66 -9.69
N PHE A 15 -13.09 -4.54 -8.75
CA PHE A 15 -12.97 -3.36 -7.89
C PHE A 15 -12.76 -2.08 -8.71
N PHE A 16 -11.88 -2.12 -9.71
CA PHE A 16 -11.64 -0.98 -10.58
C PHE A 16 -12.84 -0.65 -11.47
N SER A 17 -13.44 -1.65 -12.12
CA SER A 17 -14.65 -1.45 -12.93
C SER A 17 -15.81 -0.92 -12.11
N GLY A 18 -16.03 -1.48 -10.91
CA GLY A 18 -17.05 -1.02 -9.96
C GLY A 18 -16.82 0.44 -9.58
N PHE A 19 -15.58 0.85 -9.33
CA PHE A 19 -15.21 2.23 -9.07
C PHE A 19 -15.53 3.15 -10.25
N LEU A 20 -15.12 2.80 -11.47
CA LEU A 20 -15.38 3.63 -12.65
C LEU A 20 -16.88 3.80 -12.90
N LEU A 21 -17.65 2.70 -12.83
CA LEU A 21 -19.10 2.75 -12.99
C LEU A 21 -19.79 3.54 -11.87
N SER A 22 -19.26 3.51 -10.65
CA SER A 22 -19.78 4.33 -9.54
C SER A 22 -19.68 5.83 -9.83
N LYS A 23 -18.76 6.27 -10.69
CA LYS A 23 -18.63 7.68 -11.05
C LYS A 23 -19.60 8.09 -12.16
N LEU A 24 -19.97 7.16 -13.05
CA LEU A 24 -20.99 7.40 -14.07
C LEU A 24 -22.38 7.64 -13.47
N GLN A 25 -22.60 7.25 -12.21
CA GLN A 25 -23.85 7.57 -11.51
C GLN A 25 -24.06 9.07 -11.30
N TYR A 26 -23.02 9.92 -11.42
CA TYR A 26 -23.16 11.37 -11.24
C TYR A 26 -23.60 12.11 -12.51
N LEU A 27 -23.91 11.40 -13.60
CA LEU A 27 -24.49 12.01 -14.79
C LEU A 27 -25.86 12.63 -14.48
N PRO A 28 -26.22 13.77 -15.11
CA PRO A 28 -27.45 14.53 -14.80
C PRO A 28 -28.76 13.84 -15.27
N PHE A 29 -28.72 12.54 -15.56
CA PHE A 29 -29.84 11.74 -16.02
C PHE A 29 -30.24 10.73 -14.93
N PRO A 30 -31.37 10.92 -14.22
CA PRO A 30 -31.73 10.11 -13.05
C PRO A 30 -31.83 8.60 -13.31
N LEU A 31 -32.39 8.20 -14.45
CA LEU A 31 -32.51 6.78 -14.81
C LEU A 31 -31.13 6.14 -15.06
N VAL A 32 -30.27 6.84 -15.80
CA VAL A 32 -28.90 6.41 -16.10
C VAL A 32 -28.07 6.34 -14.82
N SER A 33 -28.23 7.34 -13.95
CA SER A 33 -27.62 7.40 -12.62
C SER A 33 -27.99 6.18 -11.77
N ALA A 34 -29.28 5.86 -11.68
CA ALA A 34 -29.77 4.72 -10.93
C ALA A 34 -29.22 3.39 -11.48
N ILE A 35 -29.23 3.21 -12.81
CA ILE A 35 -28.70 2.01 -13.47
C ILE A 35 -27.21 1.83 -13.13
N PHE A 36 -26.37 2.86 -13.33
CA PHE A 36 -24.94 2.75 -13.04
C PHE A 36 -24.65 2.51 -11.56
N ARG A 37 -25.46 3.07 -10.66
CA ARG A 37 -25.38 2.80 -9.23
C ARG A 37 -25.60 1.32 -8.91
N PHE A 38 -26.68 0.71 -9.43
CA PHE A 38 -26.97 -0.71 -9.20
C PHE A 38 -25.95 -1.63 -9.86
N ILE A 39 -25.52 -1.32 -11.08
CA ILE A 39 -24.48 -2.11 -11.76
C ILE A 39 -23.17 -2.04 -10.97
N SER A 40 -22.77 -0.85 -10.52
CA SER A 40 -21.57 -0.68 -9.69
C SER A 40 -21.64 -1.49 -8.39
N LEU A 41 -22.79 -1.46 -7.69
CA LEU A 41 -23.04 -2.27 -6.49
C LEU A 41 -22.95 -3.78 -6.79
N GLY A 42 -23.52 -4.24 -7.90
CA GLY A 42 -23.43 -5.64 -8.33
C GLY A 42 -21.99 -6.07 -8.61
N ILE A 43 -21.21 -5.22 -9.27
CA ILE A 43 -19.79 -5.48 -9.53
C ILE A 43 -18.99 -5.50 -8.21
N TYR A 44 -19.24 -4.58 -7.29
CA TYR A 44 -18.60 -4.59 -5.97
C TYR A 44 -18.94 -5.86 -5.17
N PHE A 45 -20.17 -6.33 -5.24
CA PHE A 45 -20.57 -7.60 -4.62
C PHE A 45 -19.75 -8.77 -5.18
N LEU A 46 -19.59 -8.85 -6.51
CA LEU A 46 -18.74 -9.86 -7.15
C LEU A 46 -17.26 -9.69 -6.79
N ALA A 47 -16.76 -8.46 -6.67
CA ALA A 47 -15.39 -8.15 -6.29
C ALA A 47 -15.09 -8.65 -4.86
N TYR A 48 -15.91 -8.26 -3.88
CA TYR A 48 -15.74 -8.70 -2.49
C TYR A 48 -15.98 -10.20 -2.32
N GLY A 49 -16.96 -10.78 -3.02
CA GLY A 49 -17.22 -12.22 -2.99
C GLY A 49 -16.05 -13.03 -3.54
N SER A 50 -15.55 -12.68 -4.73
CA SER A 50 -14.38 -13.33 -5.32
C SER A 50 -13.11 -13.13 -4.49
N TRP A 51 -12.93 -11.95 -3.89
CA TRP A 51 -11.79 -11.69 -3.01
C TRP A 51 -11.86 -12.49 -1.71
N SER A 52 -13.05 -12.64 -1.12
CA SER A 52 -13.26 -13.47 0.08
C SER A 52 -12.90 -14.94 -0.21
N ILE A 53 -13.39 -15.48 -1.33
CA ILE A 53 -13.08 -16.85 -1.77
C ILE A 53 -11.58 -16.99 -2.06
N ALA A 54 -10.94 -15.99 -2.68
CA ALA A 54 -9.49 -16.01 -2.91
C ALA A 54 -8.71 -16.10 -1.59
N CYS A 55 -9.13 -15.35 -0.57
CA CYS A 55 -8.48 -15.38 0.74
C CYS A 55 -8.62 -16.75 1.41
N LEU A 56 -9.79 -17.40 1.31
CA LEU A 56 -9.98 -18.76 1.83
C LEU A 56 -9.05 -19.80 1.18
N LEU A 57 -8.78 -19.64 -0.12
CA LEU A 57 -7.94 -20.55 -0.91
C LEU A 57 -6.43 -20.26 -0.80
N HIS A 58 -6.03 -19.13 -0.21
CA HIS A 58 -4.60 -18.84 -0.02
C HIS A 58 -4.01 -19.68 1.13
N PRO A 59 -2.77 -20.17 0.97
CA PRO A 59 -2.08 -20.87 2.04
C PRO A 59 -1.80 -19.93 3.21
N ASP A 60 -1.75 -20.49 4.41
CA ASP A 60 -1.53 -19.73 5.64
C ASP A 60 -0.13 -19.10 5.63
N HIS A 61 -0.02 -17.92 6.24
CA HIS A 61 1.21 -17.13 6.29
C HIS A 61 1.61 -16.93 7.76
N ASN A 62 2.90 -17.05 8.05
CA ASN A 62 3.40 -16.95 9.42
C ASN A 62 3.04 -15.62 10.07
N GLU A 63 2.44 -15.71 11.26
CA GLU A 63 2.06 -14.57 12.09
C GLU A 63 3.28 -13.90 12.70
N HIS A 64 3.18 -12.58 12.92
CA HIS A 64 4.22 -11.79 13.56
C HIS A 64 3.61 -10.98 14.72
N HIS A 65 3.13 -11.67 15.74
CA HIS A 65 2.40 -11.09 16.89
C HIS A 65 3.11 -9.92 17.60
N HIS A 66 4.44 -9.83 17.47
CA HIS A 66 5.23 -8.79 18.12
C HIS A 66 5.21 -7.43 17.38
N LYS A 67 4.48 -7.33 16.27
CA LYS A 67 4.35 -6.10 15.47
C LYS A 67 2.90 -5.64 15.45
N TRP A 68 2.68 -4.32 15.46
CA TRP A 68 1.34 -3.72 15.50
C TRP A 68 0.41 -4.19 14.36
N TYR A 69 1.00 -4.55 13.21
CA TYR A 69 0.30 -5.04 12.02
C TYR A 69 0.13 -6.57 12.01
N GLY A 70 0.70 -7.29 12.97
CA GLY A 70 0.68 -8.75 13.06
C GLY A 70 -0.34 -9.30 14.05
N PHE A 71 -1.41 -8.55 14.32
CA PHE A 71 -2.48 -8.97 15.24
C PHE A 71 -3.28 -10.20 14.73
N ALA A 72 -3.16 -10.53 13.46
CA ALA A 72 -3.77 -11.69 12.80
C ALA A 72 -2.94 -12.09 11.58
N GLN A 73 -3.20 -13.26 11.00
CA GLN A 73 -2.59 -13.67 9.74
C GLN A 73 -2.96 -12.70 8.62
N ILE A 74 -2.06 -12.49 7.65
CA ILE A 74 -2.36 -11.69 6.44
C ILE A 74 -3.64 -12.21 5.78
N LYS A 75 -3.82 -13.53 5.72
CA LYS A 75 -5.02 -14.18 5.20
C LYS A 75 -6.29 -13.74 5.94
N GLU A 76 -6.26 -13.76 7.26
CA GLU A 76 -7.39 -13.39 8.11
C GLU A 76 -7.71 -11.89 8.02
N GLN A 77 -6.69 -11.03 7.98
CA GLN A 77 -6.86 -9.59 7.81
C GLN A 77 -7.57 -9.25 6.49
N LEU A 78 -7.15 -9.88 5.40
CA LEU A 78 -7.75 -9.68 4.07
C LEU A 78 -9.12 -10.33 3.97
N LEU A 79 -9.32 -11.49 4.60
CA LEU A 79 -10.63 -12.15 4.68
C LEU A 79 -11.62 -11.29 5.47
N PHE A 80 -11.23 -10.77 6.62
CA PHE A 80 -12.08 -9.91 7.44
C PHE A 80 -12.39 -8.59 6.71
N SER A 81 -11.39 -7.97 6.08
CA SER A 81 -11.58 -6.81 5.20
C SER A 81 -12.61 -7.08 4.10
N SER A 82 -12.45 -8.18 3.37
CA SER A 82 -13.34 -8.53 2.27
C SER A 82 -14.77 -8.84 2.74
N PHE A 83 -14.92 -9.50 3.89
CA PHE A 83 -16.21 -9.75 4.52
C PHE A 83 -16.90 -8.46 4.98
N VAL A 84 -16.18 -7.55 5.65
CA VAL A 84 -16.71 -6.24 6.06
C VAL A 84 -17.18 -5.44 4.84
N GLY A 85 -16.41 -5.45 3.75
CA GLY A 85 -16.81 -4.81 2.48
C GLY A 85 -18.05 -5.44 1.84
N LEU A 86 -18.22 -6.76 1.95
CA LEU A 86 -19.43 -7.46 1.50
C LEU A 86 -20.65 -7.02 2.32
N VAL A 87 -20.54 -6.99 3.65
CA VAL A 87 -21.61 -6.49 4.53
C VAL A 87 -21.95 -5.03 4.22
N ALA A 88 -20.94 -4.17 4.03
CA ALA A 88 -21.13 -2.78 3.63
C ALA A 88 -21.87 -2.64 2.29
N THR A 89 -21.60 -3.52 1.34
CA THR A 89 -22.28 -3.58 0.04
C THR A 89 -23.75 -3.95 0.22
N VAL A 90 -24.06 -4.98 1.01
CA VAL A 90 -25.45 -5.37 1.32
C VAL A 90 -26.19 -4.23 2.01
N LEU A 91 -25.54 -3.58 2.98
CA LEU A 91 -26.13 -2.44 3.69
C LEU A 91 -26.37 -1.25 2.76
N SER A 92 -25.49 -1.03 1.77
CA SER A 92 -25.65 0.01 0.75
C SER A 92 -26.82 -0.25 -0.20
N VAL A 93 -27.14 -1.52 -0.48
CA VAL A 93 -28.36 -1.90 -1.22
C VAL A 93 -29.58 -1.63 -0.35
N ALA A 94 -29.57 -2.04 0.92
CA ALA A 94 -30.65 -1.77 1.87
C ALA A 94 -30.90 -0.26 2.06
N ALA A 95 -29.85 0.56 1.95
CA ALA A 95 -29.94 2.02 2.06
C ALA A 95 -30.77 2.67 0.94
N VAL A 96 -31.07 1.96 -0.15
CA VAL A 96 -32.04 2.42 -1.16
C VAL A 96 -33.45 2.55 -0.56
N LEU A 97 -33.84 1.61 0.29
CA LEU A 97 -35.14 1.61 0.97
C LEU A 97 -35.11 2.44 2.25
N VAL A 98 -33.96 2.48 2.93
CA VAL A 98 -33.79 3.14 4.22
C VAL A 98 -32.55 4.06 4.17
N PRO A 99 -32.67 5.31 3.68
CA PRO A 99 -31.52 6.20 3.43
C PRO A 99 -30.61 6.46 4.64
N VAL A 100 -31.12 6.34 5.87
CA VAL A 100 -30.29 6.48 7.09
C VAL A 100 -29.22 5.40 7.22
N LEU A 101 -29.30 4.32 6.44
CA LEU A 101 -28.27 3.27 6.39
C LEU A 101 -27.05 3.63 5.53
N PHE A 102 -27.07 4.75 4.80
CA PHE A 102 -25.92 5.17 4.00
C PHE A 102 -24.67 5.50 4.82
N PRO A 103 -24.73 6.37 5.87
CA PRO A 103 -23.57 6.63 6.71
C PRO A 103 -22.94 5.36 7.31
N PRO A 104 -23.67 4.44 7.97
CA PRO A 104 -23.04 3.25 8.53
C PRO A 104 -22.44 2.35 7.46
N ALA A 105 -23.04 2.23 6.27
CA ALA A 105 -22.43 1.49 5.17
C ALA A 105 -21.10 2.12 4.70
N ALA A 106 -21.05 3.45 4.60
CA ALA A 106 -19.83 4.18 4.22
C ALA A 106 -18.71 4.01 5.26
N TRP A 107 -19.05 4.03 6.56
CA TRP A 107 -18.08 3.75 7.63
C TRP A 107 -17.57 2.31 7.61
N LEU A 108 -18.44 1.32 7.32
CA LEU A 108 -17.99 -0.06 7.14
C LEU A 108 -17.02 -0.21 5.96
N PHE A 109 -17.26 0.47 4.83
CA PHE A 109 -16.30 0.50 3.72
C PHE A 109 -14.95 1.09 4.13
N LEU A 110 -14.95 2.16 4.94
CA LEU A 110 -13.71 2.71 5.47
C LEU A 110 -12.98 1.71 6.36
N ILE A 111 -13.67 1.06 7.29
CA ILE A 111 -13.08 0.05 8.20
C ILE A 111 -12.48 -1.10 7.38
N GLY A 112 -13.22 -1.63 6.41
CA GLY A 112 -12.73 -2.68 5.51
C GLY A 112 -11.47 -2.24 4.76
N ASN A 113 -11.47 -1.03 4.19
CA ASN A 113 -10.31 -0.51 3.47
C ASN A 113 -9.10 -0.26 4.39
N VAL A 114 -9.30 0.18 5.63
CA VAL A 114 -8.20 0.33 6.60
C VAL A 114 -7.57 -1.04 6.91
N LEU A 115 -8.39 -2.05 7.17
CA LEU A 115 -7.91 -3.42 7.41
C LEU A 115 -7.16 -3.97 6.20
N TRP A 116 -7.67 -3.71 5.01
CA TRP A 116 -6.99 -4.05 3.76
C TRP A 116 -5.61 -3.37 3.66
N ALA A 117 -5.54 -2.07 3.87
CA ALA A 117 -4.29 -1.32 3.81
C ALA A 117 -3.26 -1.82 4.83
N ILE A 118 -3.71 -2.20 6.03
CA ILE A 118 -2.85 -2.85 7.04
C ILE A 118 -2.35 -4.20 6.53
N GLY A 119 -3.22 -5.03 5.94
CA GLY A 119 -2.83 -6.31 5.33
C GLY A 119 -1.82 -6.16 4.19
N GLU A 120 -1.97 -5.14 3.35
CA GLU A 120 -1.00 -4.83 2.28
C GLU A 120 0.32 -4.28 2.83
N TYR A 121 0.28 -3.52 3.93
CA TYR A 121 1.48 -3.08 4.64
C TYR A 121 2.22 -4.27 5.26
N HIS A 122 1.47 -5.20 5.87
CA HIS A 122 2.00 -6.44 6.42
C HIS A 122 2.69 -7.25 5.31
N LYS A 123 2.04 -7.45 4.15
CA LYS A 123 2.65 -8.10 2.98
C LYS A 123 3.94 -7.42 2.52
N LEU A 124 4.00 -6.08 2.52
CA LEU A 124 5.19 -5.35 2.10
C LEU A 124 6.36 -5.55 3.07
N LYS A 125 6.09 -5.63 4.38
CA LYS A 125 7.12 -5.80 5.42
C LYS A 125 7.53 -7.25 5.64
N ASN A 126 6.64 -8.19 5.36
CA ASN A 126 6.87 -9.63 5.48
C ASN A 126 6.50 -10.29 4.12
N PRO A 127 7.37 -10.16 3.10
CA PRO A 127 7.08 -10.69 1.78
C PRO A 127 6.99 -12.23 1.80
N PRO A 128 6.09 -12.84 1.00
CA PRO A 128 5.96 -14.29 0.94
C PRO A 128 7.23 -14.95 0.45
N GLN A 129 7.83 -15.80 1.30
CA GLN A 129 9.09 -16.51 0.99
C GLN A 129 8.96 -17.45 -0.23
N SER A 130 7.74 -17.87 -0.59
CA SER A 130 7.50 -18.84 -1.67
C SER A 130 7.20 -18.22 -3.04
N LYS A 131 7.20 -16.89 -3.20
CA LYS A 131 6.84 -16.24 -4.47
C LYS A 131 8.09 -15.73 -5.18
N GLU A 132 8.56 -16.46 -6.19
CA GLU A 132 9.67 -16.05 -7.08
C GLU A 132 9.40 -14.72 -7.82
N ASP A 133 8.13 -14.28 -7.88
CA ASP A 133 7.68 -13.10 -8.61
C ASP A 133 7.39 -11.87 -7.71
N PHE A 134 7.81 -11.85 -6.44
CA PHE A 134 7.54 -10.69 -5.58
C PHE A 134 8.42 -9.49 -5.96
N SER A 135 7.80 -8.42 -6.45
CA SER A 135 8.45 -7.12 -6.63
C SER A 135 8.04 -6.15 -5.53
N TYR A 136 9.04 -5.67 -4.78
CA TYR A 136 8.82 -4.69 -3.71
C TYR A 136 8.19 -3.40 -4.23
N THR A 137 8.63 -2.92 -5.40
CA THR A 137 8.09 -1.70 -6.03
C THR A 137 6.61 -1.86 -6.40
N GLN A 138 6.23 -3.02 -6.96
CA GLN A 138 4.83 -3.31 -7.28
C GLN A 138 3.95 -3.36 -6.03
N GLN A 139 4.41 -4.06 -4.99
CA GLN A 139 3.68 -4.16 -3.72
C GLN A 139 3.56 -2.78 -3.04
N LYS A 140 4.61 -1.95 -3.12
CA LYS A 140 4.58 -0.57 -2.60
C LYS A 140 3.56 0.30 -3.34
N ASN A 141 3.51 0.22 -4.67
CA ASN A 141 2.50 0.92 -5.47
C ASN A 141 1.08 0.42 -5.13
N TYR A 142 0.90 -0.89 -4.94
CA TYR A 142 -0.39 -1.45 -4.53
C TYR A 142 -0.82 -1.01 -3.13
N LEU A 143 0.13 -0.87 -2.20
CA LEU A 143 -0.14 -0.28 -0.89
C LEU A 143 -0.59 1.18 -1.00
N TYR A 144 0.04 2.00 -1.85
CA TYR A 144 -0.41 3.38 -2.09
C TYR A 144 -1.80 3.45 -2.72
N TYR A 145 -2.14 2.50 -3.60
CA TYR A 145 -3.51 2.34 -4.08
C TYR A 145 -4.49 2.03 -2.94
N ALA A 146 -4.13 1.13 -2.00
CA ALA A 146 -4.96 0.81 -0.84
C ALA A 146 -5.14 2.00 0.11
N ILE A 147 -4.07 2.75 0.39
CA ILE A 147 -4.11 3.98 1.21
C ILE A 147 -5.00 5.05 0.55
N THR A 148 -4.86 5.24 -0.77
CA THR A 148 -5.69 6.20 -1.50
C THR A 148 -7.17 5.80 -1.47
N SER A 149 -7.46 4.50 -1.55
CA SER A 149 -8.82 3.97 -1.42
C SER A 149 -9.42 4.19 -0.03
N CYS A 150 -8.60 4.14 1.02
CA CYS A 150 -9.00 4.54 2.37
C CYS A 150 -9.38 6.03 2.42
N ALA A 151 -8.57 6.90 1.83
CA ALA A 151 -8.85 8.33 1.78
C ALA A 151 -10.17 8.63 1.04
N ILE A 152 -10.42 7.96 -0.09
CA ILE A 152 -11.71 8.06 -0.81
C ILE A 152 -12.86 7.64 0.11
N SER A 153 -12.72 6.52 0.81
CA SER A 153 -13.77 6.00 1.71
C SER A 153 -14.02 6.91 2.91
N LEU A 154 -12.98 7.57 3.43
CA LEU A 154 -13.11 8.55 4.50
C LEU A 154 -13.90 9.77 4.04
N VAL A 155 -13.55 10.33 2.87
CA VAL A 155 -14.32 11.41 2.25
C VAL A 155 -15.79 10.99 2.08
N THR A 156 -16.04 9.77 1.60
CA THR A 156 -17.41 9.25 1.46
C THR A 156 -18.15 9.12 2.79
N ALA A 157 -17.52 8.59 3.83
CA ALA A 157 -18.13 8.43 5.15
C ALA A 157 -18.49 9.78 5.80
N ILE A 158 -17.58 10.75 5.73
CA ILE A 158 -17.81 12.10 6.22
C ILE A 158 -18.94 12.76 5.44
N SER A 159 -18.88 12.74 4.10
CA SER A 159 -19.90 13.36 3.25
C SER A 159 -21.28 12.74 3.46
N ALA A 160 -21.38 11.41 3.55
CA ALA A 160 -22.64 10.73 3.82
C ALA A 160 -23.22 11.14 5.18
N THR A 161 -22.37 11.23 6.21
CA THR A 161 -22.77 11.67 7.56
C THR A 161 -23.25 13.12 7.55
N LEU A 162 -22.53 14.02 6.88
CA LEU A 162 -22.90 15.43 6.77
C LEU A 162 -24.19 15.65 5.98
N ILE A 163 -24.43 14.89 4.91
CA ILE A 163 -25.67 14.97 4.11
C ILE A 163 -26.89 14.61 4.96
N VAL A 164 -26.78 13.57 5.79
CA VAL A 164 -27.87 13.15 6.68
C VAL A 164 -28.06 14.15 7.82
N ALA A 165 -26.97 14.66 8.41
CA ALA A 165 -27.04 15.62 9.50
C ALA A 165 -27.52 17.03 9.06
N PHE A 166 -27.15 17.45 7.86
CA PHE A 166 -27.45 18.78 7.31
C PHE A 166 -27.97 18.67 5.85
N PRO A 167 -29.21 18.20 5.64
CA PRO A 167 -29.77 18.04 4.28
C PRO A 167 -29.72 19.30 3.39
N PRO A 168 -29.88 20.54 3.90
CA PRO A 168 -29.75 21.74 3.07
C PRO A 168 -28.37 21.91 2.43
N LEU A 169 -27.32 21.32 3.00
CA LEU A 169 -25.94 21.38 2.48
C LEU A 169 -25.60 20.24 1.52
N THR A 170 -26.59 19.42 1.11
CA THR A 170 -26.33 18.25 0.25
C THR A 170 -25.62 18.60 -1.05
N ILE A 171 -26.07 19.66 -1.74
CA ILE A 171 -25.50 20.10 -3.02
C ILE A 171 -24.03 20.51 -2.84
N PRO A 172 -23.68 21.48 -1.96
CA PRO A 172 -22.29 21.89 -1.80
C PRO A 172 -21.38 20.75 -1.30
N ILE A 173 -21.85 19.89 -0.39
CA ILE A 173 -21.11 18.71 0.07
C ILE A 173 -20.82 17.77 -1.12
N THR A 174 -21.82 17.51 -1.97
CA THR A 174 -21.67 16.62 -3.12
C THR A 174 -20.67 17.17 -4.13
N ILE A 175 -20.74 18.46 -4.45
CA ILE A 175 -19.80 19.13 -5.37
C ILE A 175 -18.36 19.05 -4.84
N PHE A 176 -18.16 19.42 -3.56
CA PHE A 176 -16.84 19.38 -2.94
C PHE A 176 -16.27 17.95 -2.90
N SER A 177 -17.12 16.97 -2.55
CA SER A 177 -16.72 15.56 -2.54
C SER A 177 -16.34 15.05 -3.92
N LEU A 178 -17.07 15.47 -4.96
CA LEU A 178 -16.79 15.07 -6.34
C LEU A 178 -15.40 15.53 -6.80
N LEU A 179 -15.01 16.77 -6.47
CA LEU A 179 -13.67 17.29 -6.76
C LEU A 179 -12.58 16.43 -6.10
N LEU A 180 -12.75 16.10 -4.82
CA LEU A 180 -11.84 15.22 -4.10
C LEU A 180 -11.78 13.82 -4.72
N TYR A 181 -12.92 13.26 -5.13
CA TYR A 181 -12.99 11.95 -5.78
C TYR A 181 -12.28 11.90 -7.12
N VAL A 182 -12.28 12.99 -7.89
CA VAL A 182 -11.54 13.05 -9.15
C VAL A 182 -10.04 13.00 -8.89
N GLY A 183 -9.53 13.84 -7.98
CA GLY A 183 -8.10 13.87 -7.65
C GLY A 183 -7.61 12.55 -7.05
N LEU A 184 -8.29 12.06 -6.00
CA LEU A 184 -7.95 10.79 -5.36
C LEU A 184 -8.15 9.59 -6.29
N GLY A 185 -9.18 9.64 -7.15
CA GLY A 185 -9.44 8.60 -8.15
C GLY A 185 -8.33 8.49 -9.19
N ALA A 186 -7.82 9.63 -9.67
CA ALA A 186 -6.69 9.67 -10.60
C ALA A 186 -5.42 9.08 -9.95
N LEU A 187 -5.10 9.48 -8.71
CA LEU A 187 -3.97 8.93 -7.97
C LEU A 187 -4.12 7.41 -7.74
N ALA A 188 -5.30 6.97 -7.32
CA ALA A 188 -5.58 5.55 -7.12
C ALA A 188 -5.39 4.76 -8.43
N PHE A 189 -5.83 5.32 -9.55
CA PHE A 189 -5.67 4.70 -10.86
C PHE A 189 -4.20 4.61 -11.28
N GLU A 190 -3.42 5.67 -11.08
CA GLU A 190 -1.98 5.68 -11.37
C GLU A 190 -1.24 4.63 -10.55
N TYR A 191 -1.48 4.58 -9.23
CA TYR A 191 -0.87 3.57 -8.37
C TYR A 191 -1.29 2.15 -8.73
N TRP A 192 -2.56 1.94 -9.10
CA TRP A 192 -3.04 0.64 -9.54
C TRP A 192 -2.37 0.22 -10.85
N LEU A 193 -2.29 1.10 -11.86
CA LEU A 193 -1.57 0.84 -13.11
C LEU A 193 -0.11 0.52 -12.85
N ASN A 194 0.58 1.32 -12.05
CA ASN A 194 1.99 1.11 -11.70
C ASN A 194 2.21 -0.16 -10.86
N SER A 195 1.18 -0.70 -10.23
CA SER A 195 1.24 -2.02 -9.57
C SER A 195 1.07 -3.19 -10.55
N LYS A 196 0.44 -2.97 -11.72
CA LYS A 196 0.18 -4.00 -12.75
C LYS A 196 1.18 -3.97 -13.89
N THR A 197 1.72 -2.80 -14.22
CA THR A 197 2.75 -2.62 -15.23
C THR A 197 4.04 -3.20 -14.67
N SER A 198 4.33 -4.42 -15.10
CA SER A 198 5.57 -5.12 -14.82
C SER A 198 6.75 -4.38 -15.47
N GLU A 199 7.51 -3.62 -14.68
CA GLU A 199 8.93 -3.46 -14.99
C GLU A 199 9.61 -4.81 -14.79
N ASN A 200 9.57 -5.59 -15.86
CA ASN A 200 10.38 -6.77 -16.01
C ASN A 200 11.80 -6.27 -16.32
N ARG A 201 12.57 -5.87 -15.30
CA ARG A 201 14.02 -5.69 -15.39
C ARG A 201 14.59 -5.56 -13.98
N GLN A 202 15.52 -6.45 -13.67
CA GLN A 202 16.28 -6.54 -12.42
C GLN A 202 15.48 -7.15 -11.26
N SER A 203 15.18 -8.44 -11.45
CA SER A 203 15.42 -9.40 -10.37
C SER A 203 16.72 -9.01 -9.65
N ILE A 204 16.61 -8.60 -8.39
CA ILE A 204 17.71 -8.40 -7.46
C ILE A 204 18.24 -9.82 -7.11
N LYS A 205 18.70 -10.55 -8.13
CA LYS A 205 19.44 -11.81 -8.03
C LYS A 205 20.86 -11.68 -8.60
N GLY A 206 21.26 -10.50 -9.09
CA GLY A 206 22.58 -10.27 -9.69
C GLY A 206 23.52 -9.29 -8.98
N SER A 207 23.00 -8.30 -8.25
CA SER A 207 23.86 -7.19 -7.76
C SER A 207 24.81 -7.61 -6.63
N TYR A 208 24.39 -8.45 -5.69
CA TYR A 208 25.27 -8.93 -4.62
C TYR A 208 26.30 -9.95 -5.12
N HIS A 209 25.96 -10.76 -6.13
CA HIS A 209 26.91 -11.68 -6.77
C HIS A 209 27.92 -10.95 -7.68
N GLN A 210 27.50 -9.89 -8.37
CA GLN A 210 28.43 -9.03 -9.11
C GLN A 210 29.32 -8.17 -8.21
N MET A 211 28.87 -7.84 -6.99
CA MET A 211 29.68 -7.08 -6.02
C MET A 211 30.75 -7.95 -5.36
N SER A 212 30.53 -9.27 -5.20
CA SER A 212 31.60 -10.20 -4.79
C SER A 212 32.61 -10.45 -5.90
N ASP A 213 32.15 -10.51 -7.16
CA ASP A 213 33.01 -10.80 -8.31
C ASP A 213 33.83 -9.57 -8.78
N SER A 214 33.42 -8.35 -8.40
CA SER A 214 34.08 -7.10 -8.77
C SER A 214 35.16 -6.63 -7.77
N LEU A 215 35.45 -7.40 -6.71
CA LEU A 215 36.51 -7.10 -5.73
C LEU A 215 37.86 -7.77 -6.07
N GLY A 216 38.08 -8.10 -7.35
CA GLY A 216 39.42 -8.38 -7.90
C GLY A 216 40.30 -7.11 -7.95
N PRO A 217 41.63 -7.26 -8.06
CA PRO A 217 42.59 -6.22 -7.67
C PRO A 217 42.49 -4.94 -8.51
N THR A 218 42.47 -3.84 -7.76
CA THR A 218 42.50 -2.42 -8.08
C THR A 218 43.10 -2.03 -9.44
N ILE A 219 42.28 -1.43 -10.32
CA ILE A 219 42.75 -0.51 -11.38
C ILE A 219 41.87 0.74 -11.38
N SER A 220 42.56 1.88 -11.35
CA SER A 220 42.14 3.29 -11.18
C SER A 220 40.85 3.74 -11.91
N PRO A 221 40.02 4.63 -11.32
CA PRO A 221 38.79 5.09 -11.94
C PRO A 221 39.04 6.14 -13.04
N LYS A 222 38.43 5.91 -14.20
CA LYS A 222 38.22 6.93 -15.25
C LYS A 222 36.82 7.53 -15.06
N PRO A 223 36.65 8.86 -14.99
CA PRO A 223 35.34 9.45 -14.75
C PRO A 223 34.49 9.36 -16.01
N SER A 224 33.41 8.57 -15.97
CA SER A 224 32.37 8.61 -17.00
C SER A 224 31.18 9.39 -16.49
N ASN A 225 30.94 10.53 -17.13
CA ASN A 225 29.77 11.39 -16.95
C ASN A 225 28.48 10.60 -17.15
N SER A 226 27.69 10.37 -16.08
CA SER A 226 26.28 10.02 -16.22
C SER A 226 25.42 11.25 -15.89
N LEU A 227 24.53 11.60 -16.81
CA LEU A 227 23.48 12.58 -16.58
C LEU A 227 22.47 12.00 -15.59
N GLU A 228 22.46 12.52 -14.36
CA GLU A 228 21.32 12.37 -13.45
C GLU A 228 20.15 13.26 -13.91
N PRO A 229 18.89 12.83 -13.72
CA PRO A 229 17.72 13.65 -14.03
C PRO A 229 17.60 14.86 -13.07
N ASN A 230 17.58 16.05 -13.64
CA ASN A 230 17.66 17.38 -13.00
C ASN A 230 16.46 17.81 -12.10
N PHE A 231 15.56 16.93 -11.68
CA PHE A 231 14.29 17.40 -11.08
C PHE A 231 14.18 17.34 -9.55
N THR A 232 15.17 16.79 -8.83
CA THR A 232 15.07 16.60 -7.36
C THR A 232 16.10 17.35 -6.52
N LYS A 233 17.05 18.07 -7.12
CA LYS A 233 18.11 18.78 -6.38
C LYS A 233 17.70 20.16 -5.84
N ASP A 234 16.64 20.76 -6.35
CA ASP A 234 16.22 22.11 -5.92
C ASP A 234 15.32 22.13 -4.66
N ILE A 235 14.81 20.98 -4.21
CA ILE A 235 13.85 20.94 -3.08
C ILE A 235 14.55 20.75 -1.72
N PHE A 236 15.77 20.22 -1.69
CA PHE A 236 16.47 19.86 -0.45
C PHE A 236 17.75 20.65 -0.18
N ASN A 237 17.99 21.74 -0.90
CA ASN A 237 19.16 22.59 -0.65
C ASN A 237 18.92 23.51 0.57
N LYS A 238 18.97 22.93 1.77
CA LYS A 238 19.10 23.69 3.02
C LYS A 238 20.56 24.12 3.14
N SER A 239 20.81 25.43 3.03
CA SER A 239 22.10 26.03 3.39
C SER A 239 22.41 25.74 4.86
N GLU A 240 23.45 24.95 5.10
CA GLU A 240 24.17 24.96 6.37
C GLU A 240 25.67 25.10 6.07
N ASP A 241 26.28 25.91 6.92
CA ASP A 241 27.47 26.70 6.67
C ASP A 241 28.77 25.91 6.47
N LYS A 242 29.69 26.58 5.76
CA LYS A 242 31.12 26.28 5.70
C LYS A 242 31.67 25.95 7.09
N VAL A 243 32.26 24.76 7.24
CA VAL A 243 33.36 24.54 8.19
C VAL A 243 34.51 23.89 7.43
N SER A 244 35.61 24.62 7.44
CA SER A 244 36.84 24.39 6.71
C SER A 244 37.55 23.09 7.10
N GLU A 245 38.00 22.36 6.08
CA GLU A 245 39.36 21.84 5.90
C GLU A 245 40.23 21.72 7.16
N ILE A 246 40.43 20.49 7.64
CA ILE A 246 41.64 20.09 8.36
C ILE A 246 42.16 18.80 7.74
N GLU A 247 43.23 18.97 6.97
CA GLU A 247 44.13 17.96 6.44
C GLU A 247 45.07 17.49 7.56
N LEU A 248 45.14 16.17 7.82
CA LEU A 248 46.25 15.56 8.57
C LEU A 248 46.59 14.18 7.98
N ILE A 249 47.83 14.10 7.50
CA ILE A 249 48.53 13.02 6.78
C ILE A 249 48.87 11.84 7.72
N PRO A 250 48.98 10.59 7.20
CA PRO A 250 49.10 9.37 8.01
C PRO A 250 50.54 9.06 8.43
N ILE A 251 50.69 8.33 9.54
CA ILE A 251 51.94 7.66 9.91
C ILE A 251 51.63 6.19 10.22
N ASN A 252 52.05 5.29 9.32
CA ASN A 252 52.38 3.91 9.66
C ASN A 252 53.69 3.92 10.46
N THR A 253 53.86 3.05 11.46
CA THR A 253 54.62 1.78 11.40
C THR A 253 54.92 1.30 12.84
N HIS A 254 54.74 0.00 13.08
CA HIS A 254 55.41 -0.90 14.04
C HIS A 254 56.00 -0.36 15.35
N GLU A 255 55.64 -0.95 16.50
CA GLU A 255 56.49 -1.96 17.17
C GLU A 255 55.80 -2.60 18.38
N GLU A 256 56.28 -3.80 18.66
CA GLU A 256 55.89 -4.84 19.61
C GLU A 256 56.40 -4.51 21.02
N SER A 257 55.64 -4.82 22.09
CA SER A 257 56.19 -5.39 23.34
C SER A 257 55.13 -5.57 24.43
N ASP A 258 55.33 -6.68 25.14
CA ASP A 258 54.64 -7.25 26.28
C ASP A 258 54.21 -6.28 27.40
N HIS A 259 53.04 -6.54 28.01
CA HIS A 259 53.00 -6.86 29.44
C HIS A 259 51.65 -7.46 29.88
N GLU A 260 51.78 -8.68 30.36
CA GLU A 260 50.96 -9.44 31.31
C GLU A 260 50.33 -8.58 32.43
N TYR A 261 49.05 -8.80 32.77
CA TYR A 261 48.52 -8.93 34.15
C TYR A 261 47.02 -9.28 34.11
N GLY A 262 46.68 -10.42 34.69
CA GLY A 262 45.31 -10.93 34.77
C GLY A 262 44.45 -10.23 35.82
N PHE A 263 43.13 -10.34 35.65
CA PHE A 263 42.18 -10.09 36.74
C PHE A 263 41.07 -11.15 36.71
N GLN A 264 40.99 -11.88 37.81
CA GLN A 264 40.08 -13.01 38.05
C GLN A 264 38.68 -12.53 38.45
N ILE A 265 37.69 -13.35 38.08
CA ILE A 265 36.28 -13.28 38.46
C ILE A 265 36.11 -13.82 39.90
N PRO A 266 35.35 -13.15 40.78
CA PRO A 266 34.84 -13.80 41.98
C PRO A 266 33.37 -14.23 41.78
N THR A 267 33.16 -15.54 41.75
CA THR A 267 31.90 -16.16 42.13
C THR A 267 31.87 -16.33 43.65
N SER A 268 30.77 -15.98 44.30
CA SER A 268 30.41 -16.59 45.57
C SER A 268 28.90 -16.68 45.71
N SER A 269 28.47 -17.93 45.88
CA SER A 269 27.19 -18.42 46.34
C SER A 269 27.00 -18.19 47.84
N LEU A 270 25.77 -17.85 48.24
CA LEU A 270 25.04 -18.44 49.38
C LEU A 270 23.56 -18.07 49.26
#